data_AF-A0A5C7IB62-F1
#
_entry.id   AF-A0A5C7IB62-F1
#
_cell.length_a   1.000
_cell.length_b   1.000
_cell.length_c   1.000
_cell.angle_alpha   90.00
_cell.angle_beta   90.00
_cell.angle_gamma   90.00
#
_symmetry.space_group_name_H-M   'P 1'
#
loop_
_entity.id
_entity.type
_entity.pdbx_description
1 polymer ?
#
loop_
_entity_poly.entity_id
_entity_poly.type
_entity_poly.pdbx_seq_one_letter_code
_entity_poly.pdbx_strand_id
1 'polypeptide(L)'
;MSILIYQEKITEAIMQLFPEKIIKLWNGWEVRVLIQLSLVLQIILTIFGARRKYTARIWIRILVWSAYLTADWVATVVLGYLARNQQDSGEDTSPKSNNFLHTFWAPFLLLHLGGPDTITAYSLEDNELWSRHSLGLIVQVGLAFYIFVRSWSNNALTYISIPIFVTGIIKYGERTFVLRSSSSQYFKDLLLSDADPGPDFIKIHPEPQRLLEQEYGFLFRKDHDQDIETDSNIDEVWKKPSTMVATRSTLPFESLEASTSSSSLAVPPTETSKRRDAPQQHQPQNLKPANVLPPETLKTGANYLQVAYFLFKRFRYLFADLILSYYEREDSYSKIENRSVKDAFKLVAVELGLMYDELYTKAAIVYIPFGILFRLISFCCIVSALISFWIVIDIHLYPPIDIFMTYVLMIGAVVLEIYAFIILLLSDMTKLC
;
A
#
# COMPACT_ATOMS: atom_id res chain seq x y z
N MET A 1 -35.45 13.50 4.11
CA MET A 1 -35.84 14.81 4.69
C MET A 1 -34.98 15.22 5.87
N SER A 2 -35.08 14.57 7.04
CA SER A 2 -34.59 15.12 8.31
C SER A 2 -33.10 15.49 8.36
N ILE A 3 -32.22 14.71 7.73
CA ILE A 3 -30.77 15.00 7.67
C ILE A 3 -30.48 16.26 6.86
N LEU A 4 -31.17 16.48 5.73
CA LEU A 4 -30.98 17.68 4.91
C LEU A 4 -31.44 18.93 5.65
N ILE A 5 -32.61 18.88 6.30
CA ILE A 5 -33.14 19.98 7.14
C ILE A 5 -32.19 20.29 8.31
N TYR A 6 -31.52 19.27 8.87
CA TYR A 6 -30.55 19.44 9.95
C TYR A 6 -29.24 20.06 9.47
N GLN A 7 -28.73 19.65 8.30
CA GLN A 7 -27.56 20.25 7.66
C GLN A 7 -27.82 21.71 7.24
N GLU A 8 -29.01 22.00 6.70
CA GLU A 8 -29.45 23.34 6.33
C GLU A 8 -29.51 24.25 7.57
N LYS A 9 -30.17 23.82 8.66
CA LYS A 9 -30.19 24.56 9.93
C LYS A 9 -28.82 24.76 10.56
N ILE A 10 -27.91 23.78 10.47
CA ILE A 10 -26.53 23.94 10.93
C ILE A 10 -25.79 24.97 10.08
N THR A 11 -26.00 24.96 8.76
CA THR A 11 -25.38 25.93 7.84
C THR A 11 -25.89 27.34 8.11
N GLU A 12 -27.19 27.53 8.33
CA GLU A 12 -27.78 28.80 8.75
C GLU A 12 -27.22 29.29 10.10
N ALA A 13 -27.18 28.41 11.11
CA ALA A 13 -26.64 28.74 12.43
C ALA A 13 -25.14 29.08 12.39
N ILE A 14 -24.36 28.41 11.54
CA ILE A 14 -22.94 28.72 11.33
C ILE A 14 -22.78 30.05 10.58
N MET A 15 -23.59 30.33 9.55
CA MET A 15 -23.55 31.62 8.86
C MET A 15 -23.90 32.78 9.82
N GLN A 16 -24.84 32.60 10.74
CA GLN A 16 -25.19 33.60 11.75
C GLN A 16 -24.06 33.92 12.76
N LEU A 17 -23.03 33.05 12.89
CA LEU A 17 -21.86 33.32 13.74
C LEU A 17 -20.83 34.25 13.10
N PHE A 18 -20.92 34.52 11.80
CA PHE A 18 -19.96 35.37 11.08
C PHE A 18 -20.54 36.74 10.72
N PRO A 19 -19.76 37.84 10.86
CA PRO A 19 -20.19 39.16 10.40
C PRO A 19 -20.58 39.17 8.92
N GLU A 20 -21.59 39.95 8.53
CA GLU A 20 -22.09 40.03 7.14
C GLU A 20 -21.00 40.31 6.11
N LYS A 21 -19.96 41.07 6.48
CA LYS A 21 -18.78 41.33 5.65
C LYS A 21 -18.04 40.04 5.29
N ILE A 22 -17.91 39.10 6.23
CA ILE A 22 -17.27 37.80 6.01
C ILE A 22 -18.16 36.92 5.13
N ILE A 23 -19.48 36.88 5.36
CA ILE A 23 -20.43 36.14 4.52
C ILE A 23 -20.38 36.65 3.07
N LYS A 24 -20.40 37.98 2.88
CA LYS A 24 -20.33 38.60 1.54
C LYS A 24 -19.00 38.36 0.83
N LEU A 25 -17.89 38.27 1.59
CA LEU A 25 -16.59 37.86 1.04
C LEU A 25 -16.57 36.36 0.73
N TRP A 26 -17.08 35.51 1.61
CA TRP A 26 -17.17 34.06 1.41
C TRP A 26 -17.95 33.72 0.14
N ASN A 27 -19.15 34.26 -0.03
CA ASN A 27 -20.00 33.98 -1.19
C ASN A 27 -19.34 34.36 -2.55
N GLY A 28 -18.37 35.29 -2.57
CA GLY A 28 -17.61 35.67 -3.76
C GLY A 28 -16.33 34.84 -4.01
N TRP A 29 -15.90 34.04 -3.02
CA TRP A 29 -14.65 33.28 -3.05
C TRP A 29 -14.82 31.78 -2.76
N GLU A 30 -15.99 31.34 -2.31
CA GLU A 30 -16.29 29.98 -1.82
C GLU A 30 -15.77 28.88 -2.75
N VAL A 31 -16.20 28.88 -4.02
CA VAL A 31 -15.75 27.89 -5.02
C VAL A 31 -14.24 27.95 -5.22
N ARG A 32 -13.68 29.16 -5.30
CA ARG A 32 -12.24 29.40 -5.54
C ARG A 32 -11.39 28.88 -4.38
N VAL A 33 -11.84 29.04 -3.15
CA VAL A 33 -11.16 28.52 -1.96
C VAL A 33 -11.30 27.01 -1.87
N LEU A 34 -12.50 26.47 -2.08
CA LEU A 34 -12.74 25.03 -1.96
C LEU A 34 -12.08 24.20 -3.07
N ILE A 35 -12.03 24.70 -4.32
CA ILE A 35 -11.33 24.00 -5.42
C ILE A 35 -9.83 23.94 -5.17
N GLN A 36 -9.21 25.02 -4.68
CA GLN A 36 -7.78 25.03 -4.32
C GLN A 36 -7.50 24.21 -3.06
N LEU A 37 -8.40 24.22 -2.07
CA LEU A 37 -8.31 23.34 -0.91
C LEU A 37 -8.31 21.87 -1.35
N SER A 38 -9.15 21.48 -2.32
CA SER A 38 -9.16 20.11 -2.85
C SER A 38 -7.81 19.74 -3.47
N LEU A 39 -7.16 20.62 -4.24
CA LEU A 39 -5.81 20.41 -4.78
C LEU A 39 -4.76 20.28 -3.66
N VAL A 40 -4.80 21.15 -2.65
CA VAL A 40 -3.88 21.11 -1.50
C VAL A 40 -4.03 19.80 -0.72
N LEU A 41 -5.26 19.30 -0.53
CA LEU A 41 -5.51 17.99 0.10
C LEU A 41 -4.93 16.84 -0.74
N GLN A 42 -5.05 16.88 -2.07
CA GLN A 42 -4.43 15.89 -2.96
C GLN A 42 -2.89 15.93 -2.90
N ILE A 43 -2.27 17.12 -2.87
CA ILE A 43 -0.81 17.27 -2.70
C ILE A 43 -0.37 16.71 -1.34
N ILE A 44 -1.09 17.01 -0.27
CA ILE A 44 -0.85 16.49 1.08
C ILE A 44 -0.91 14.95 1.08
N LEU A 45 -1.99 14.36 0.57
CA LEU A 45 -2.15 12.92 0.50
C LEU A 45 -1.08 12.26 -0.38
N THR A 46 -0.72 12.88 -1.49
CA THR A 46 0.33 12.39 -2.39
C THR A 46 1.69 12.31 -1.70
N ILE A 47 2.13 13.39 -1.06
CA ILE A 47 3.44 13.47 -0.40
C ILE A 47 3.45 12.65 0.89
N PHE A 48 2.50 12.87 1.80
CA PHE A 48 2.52 12.25 3.12
C PHE A 48 2.01 10.80 3.10
N GLY A 49 1.15 10.43 2.14
CA GLY A 49 0.77 9.03 1.87
C GLY A 49 1.98 8.17 1.52
N ALA A 50 2.84 8.63 0.59
CA ALA A 50 4.10 7.96 0.28
C ALA A 50 5.03 7.86 1.50
N ARG A 51 5.11 8.94 2.31
CA ARG A 51 5.98 8.96 3.50
C ARG A 51 5.49 8.03 4.62
N ARG A 52 4.17 7.77 4.73
CA ARG A 52 3.59 6.94 5.81
C ARG A 52 4.10 5.49 5.77
N LYS A 53 4.40 4.95 4.58
CA LYS A 53 4.99 3.60 4.39
C LYS A 53 6.31 3.41 5.15
N TYR A 54 7.11 4.46 5.28
CA TYR A 54 8.46 4.41 5.86
C TYR A 54 8.59 5.14 7.21
N THR A 55 7.57 5.90 7.63
CA THR A 55 7.69 6.86 8.74
C THR A 55 6.54 6.72 9.75
N ALA A 56 6.80 6.09 10.89
CA ALA A 56 5.83 5.87 11.98
C ALA A 56 5.52 7.12 12.84
N ARG A 57 5.66 8.35 12.32
CA ARG A 57 5.43 9.59 13.09
C ARG A 57 3.94 9.86 13.24
N ILE A 58 3.47 9.99 14.49
CA ILE A 58 2.04 10.21 14.81
C ILE A 58 1.43 11.42 14.09
N TRP A 59 2.17 12.54 13.98
CA TRP A 59 1.71 13.74 13.27
C TRP A 59 1.45 13.50 11.78
N ILE A 60 2.26 12.65 11.11
CA ILE A 60 2.02 12.27 9.71
C ILE A 60 0.74 11.42 9.62
N ARG A 61 0.54 10.49 10.56
CA ARG A 61 -0.66 9.65 10.62
C ARG A 61 -1.93 10.49 10.77
N ILE A 62 -1.95 11.46 11.70
CA ILE A 62 -3.08 12.37 11.92
C ILE A 62 -3.34 13.25 10.68
N LEU A 63 -2.29 13.81 10.09
CA LEU A 63 -2.37 14.69 8.93
C LEU A 63 -2.89 13.95 7.68
N VAL A 64 -2.40 12.74 7.40
CA VAL A 64 -2.89 11.90 6.30
C VAL A 64 -4.33 11.46 6.55
N TRP A 65 -4.67 11.06 7.78
CA TRP A 65 -6.04 10.66 8.15
C TRP A 65 -7.05 11.80 7.95
N SER A 66 -6.75 12.99 8.46
CA SER A 66 -7.60 14.16 8.32
C SER A 66 -7.75 14.58 6.85
N ALA A 67 -6.66 14.58 6.07
CA ALA A 67 -6.73 14.88 4.65
C ALA A 67 -7.52 13.83 3.85
N TYR A 68 -7.43 12.56 4.22
CA TYR A 68 -8.13 11.45 3.55
C TYR A 68 -9.64 11.56 3.73
N LEU A 69 -10.10 11.80 4.97
CA LEU A 69 -11.52 11.98 5.27
C LEU A 69 -12.12 13.26 4.66
N THR A 70 -11.32 14.31 4.48
CA THR A 70 -11.81 15.60 3.97
C THR A 70 -11.76 15.73 2.46
N ALA A 71 -10.85 15.04 1.75
CA ALA A 71 -10.68 15.19 0.30
C ALA A 71 -11.96 14.89 -0.50
N ASP A 72 -12.58 13.74 -0.27
CA ASP A 72 -13.80 13.33 -0.97
C ASP A 72 -15.02 14.20 -0.55
N TRP A 73 -15.07 14.63 0.72
CA TRP A 73 -16.12 15.53 1.21
C TRP A 73 -16.03 16.92 0.57
N VAL A 74 -14.84 17.53 0.53
CA VAL A 74 -14.63 18.84 -0.13
C VAL A 74 -15.04 18.73 -1.60
N ALA A 75 -14.60 17.70 -2.32
CA ALA A 75 -14.98 17.53 -3.72
C ALA A 75 -16.51 17.38 -3.92
N THR A 76 -17.19 16.68 -3.02
CA THR A 76 -18.66 16.56 -3.02
C THR A 76 -19.34 17.93 -2.83
N VAL A 77 -18.86 18.73 -1.87
CA VAL A 77 -19.42 20.06 -1.58
C VAL A 77 -19.26 21.00 -2.79
N VAL A 78 -18.08 21.02 -3.43
CA VAL A 78 -17.88 21.86 -4.63
C VAL A 78 -18.74 21.43 -5.80
N LEU A 79 -18.87 20.12 -6.06
CA LEU A 79 -19.76 19.60 -7.11
C LEU A 79 -21.23 19.94 -6.82
N GLY A 80 -21.68 19.82 -5.57
CA GLY A 80 -23.05 20.17 -5.16
C GLY A 80 -23.35 21.65 -5.32
N TYR A 81 -22.42 22.53 -4.93
CA TYR A 81 -22.52 23.97 -5.16
C TYR A 81 -22.63 24.29 -6.67
N LEU A 82 -21.75 23.69 -7.47
CA LEU A 82 -21.68 23.94 -8.91
C LEU A 82 -22.95 23.48 -9.65
N ALA A 83 -23.49 22.32 -9.27
CA ALA A 83 -24.76 21.82 -9.79
C ALA A 83 -25.93 22.78 -9.49
N ARG A 84 -26.03 23.29 -8.25
CA ARG A 84 -27.09 24.23 -7.85
C ARG A 84 -27.02 25.52 -8.67
N ASN A 85 -25.86 26.16 -8.73
CA ASN A 85 -25.70 27.43 -9.46
C ASN A 85 -25.96 27.30 -10.98
N GLN A 86 -25.78 26.11 -11.55
CA GLN A 86 -26.10 25.81 -12.95
C GLN A 86 -27.59 25.50 -13.20
N GLN A 87 -28.36 25.25 -12.14
CA GLN A 87 -29.81 25.12 -12.18
C GLN A 87 -30.49 26.49 -12.18
N ASP A 88 -30.05 27.40 -11.30
CA ASP A 88 -30.59 28.77 -11.16
C ASP A 88 -30.33 29.67 -12.39
N SER A 89 -29.41 29.27 -13.28
CA SER A 89 -29.07 29.99 -14.51
C SER A 89 -30.13 29.87 -15.64
N GLY A 90 -31.33 29.34 -15.35
CA GLY A 90 -32.36 29.03 -16.35
C GLY A 90 -33.27 30.19 -16.77
N GLU A 91 -33.24 31.34 -16.09
CA GLU A 91 -34.31 32.36 -16.19
C GLU A 91 -33.83 33.78 -16.58
N ASP A 92 -32.52 34.08 -16.54
CA ASP A 92 -31.98 35.43 -16.79
C ASP A 92 -31.13 35.55 -18.07
N THR A 93 -31.51 36.47 -18.96
CA THR A 93 -30.93 36.68 -20.29
C THR A 93 -29.58 37.44 -20.27
N SER A 94 -28.57 36.94 -19.54
CA SER A 94 -27.19 37.48 -19.61
C SER A 94 -26.12 36.38 -19.60
N PRO A 95 -25.15 36.40 -20.54
CA PRO A 95 -24.08 35.41 -20.57
C PRO A 95 -23.02 35.72 -19.50
N LYS A 96 -23.24 35.24 -18.27
CA LYS A 96 -22.23 35.31 -17.19
C LYS A 96 -21.06 34.37 -17.51
N SER A 97 -20.03 34.88 -18.21
CA SER A 97 -18.84 34.12 -18.62
C SER A 97 -18.18 33.37 -17.46
N ASN A 98 -18.19 33.96 -16.27
CA ASN A 98 -17.74 33.36 -14.99
C ASN A 98 -18.28 31.93 -14.76
N ASN A 99 -19.54 31.65 -15.13
CA ASN A 99 -20.16 30.36 -14.87
C ASN A 99 -19.51 29.23 -15.69
N PHE A 100 -19.07 29.49 -16.92
CA PHE A 100 -18.43 28.47 -17.77
C PHE A 100 -17.07 28.02 -17.21
N LEU A 101 -16.30 28.93 -16.62
CA LEU A 101 -15.00 28.61 -16.04
C LEU A 101 -15.13 27.91 -14.68
N HIS A 102 -16.18 28.22 -13.90
CA HIS A 102 -16.53 27.40 -12.73
C HIS A 102 -16.94 25.97 -13.15
N THR A 103 -17.71 25.81 -14.24
CA THR A 103 -18.05 24.47 -14.75
C THR A 103 -16.83 23.71 -15.29
N PHE A 104 -15.87 24.42 -15.89
CA PHE A 104 -14.58 23.85 -16.29
C PHE A 104 -13.79 23.22 -15.13
N TRP A 105 -14.09 23.54 -13.87
CA TRP A 105 -13.47 22.91 -12.70
C TRP A 105 -14.09 21.55 -12.31
N ALA A 106 -15.28 21.18 -12.81
CA ALA A 106 -15.90 19.87 -12.49
C ALA A 106 -15.06 18.65 -12.92
N PRO A 107 -14.43 18.62 -14.12
CA PRO A 107 -13.47 17.58 -14.48
C PRO A 107 -12.27 17.48 -13.53
N PHE A 108 -11.80 18.58 -12.94
CA PHE A 108 -10.70 18.55 -11.95
C PHE A 108 -11.16 17.98 -10.60
N LEU A 109 -12.40 18.27 -10.19
CA LEU A 109 -12.98 17.63 -9.00
C LEU A 109 -13.10 16.11 -9.21
N LEU A 110 -13.51 15.66 -10.40
CA LEU A 110 -13.52 14.24 -10.76
C LEU A 110 -12.11 13.64 -10.75
N LEU A 111 -11.11 14.37 -11.25
CA LEU A 111 -9.70 13.97 -11.19
C LEU A 111 -9.20 13.84 -9.73
N HIS A 112 -9.61 14.73 -8.83
CA HIS A 112 -9.29 14.67 -7.41
C HIS A 112 -10.01 13.51 -6.71
N LEU A 113 -11.27 13.22 -7.06
CA LEU A 113 -12.02 12.05 -6.56
C LEU A 113 -11.39 10.71 -6.97
N GLY A 114 -10.67 10.68 -8.10
CA GLY A 114 -9.82 9.56 -8.49
C GLY A 114 -8.71 9.23 -7.49
N GLY A 115 -8.39 10.16 -6.58
CA GLY A 115 -7.42 10.00 -5.50
C GLY A 115 -5.97 9.83 -5.96
N PRO A 116 -5.01 10.00 -5.05
CA PRO A 116 -3.60 9.81 -5.36
C PRO A 116 -3.24 8.32 -5.32
N ASP A 117 -2.06 8.01 -5.86
CA ASP A 117 -1.69 6.61 -6.12
C ASP A 117 -1.01 5.95 -4.92
N THR A 118 -0.58 6.80 -3.98
CA THR A 118 0.17 6.50 -2.77
C THR A 118 -0.71 6.10 -1.58
N ILE A 119 -2.03 6.29 -1.69
CA ILE A 119 -3.05 5.92 -0.70
C ILE A 119 -4.40 5.71 -1.39
N THR A 120 -4.85 4.46 -1.44
CA THR A 120 -6.24 4.11 -1.85
C THR A 120 -7.14 3.97 -0.65
N ALA A 121 -6.65 3.30 0.40
CA ALA A 121 -7.32 3.09 1.67
C ALA A 121 -6.48 3.59 2.85
N TYR A 122 -7.14 4.06 3.91
CA TYR A 122 -6.46 4.42 5.14
C TYR A 122 -6.32 3.23 6.08
N SER A 123 -7.35 2.38 6.17
CA SER A 123 -7.36 1.12 6.93
C SER A 123 -7.96 -0.02 6.09
N LEU A 124 -7.84 -1.28 6.55
CA LEU A 124 -8.40 -2.43 5.81
C LEU A 124 -9.93 -2.43 5.80
N GLU A 125 -10.54 -1.86 6.84
CA GLU A 125 -11.98 -1.65 6.95
C GLU A 125 -12.51 -0.75 5.82
N ASP A 126 -11.70 0.20 5.31
CA ASP A 126 -12.07 1.01 4.13
C ASP A 126 -12.16 0.15 2.85
N ASN A 127 -11.31 -0.89 2.71
CA ASN A 127 -11.38 -1.84 1.59
C ASN A 127 -12.65 -2.70 1.68
N GLU A 128 -13.02 -3.19 2.87
CA GLU A 128 -14.26 -3.95 3.04
C GLU A 128 -15.52 -3.13 2.74
N LEU A 129 -15.46 -1.82 2.96
CA LEU A 129 -16.55 -0.89 2.67
C LEU A 129 -16.57 -0.38 1.21
N TRP A 130 -15.74 -0.93 0.31
CA TRP A 130 -15.60 -0.48 -1.09
C TRP A 130 -16.94 -0.34 -1.84
N SER A 131 -17.90 -1.22 -1.58
CA SER A 131 -19.24 -1.18 -2.22
C SER A 131 -20.02 0.09 -1.84
N ARG A 132 -19.92 0.53 -0.58
CA ARG A 132 -20.55 1.78 -0.12
C ARG A 132 -19.81 2.99 -0.65
N HIS A 133 -18.48 2.95 -0.64
CA HIS A 133 -17.65 4.06 -1.12
C HIS A 133 -17.83 4.27 -2.63
N SER A 134 -17.75 3.19 -3.41
CA SER A 134 -17.97 3.22 -4.87
C SER A 134 -19.38 3.68 -5.25
N LEU A 135 -20.44 3.33 -4.48
CA LEU A 135 -21.78 3.88 -4.73
C LEU A 135 -21.81 5.41 -4.53
N GLY A 136 -21.18 5.93 -3.47
CA GLY A 136 -21.03 7.37 -3.23
C GLY A 136 -20.25 8.06 -4.36
N LEU A 137 -19.14 7.47 -4.79
CA LEU A 137 -18.34 7.98 -5.90
C LEU A 137 -19.09 7.90 -7.25
N ILE A 138 -19.91 6.87 -7.53
CA ILE A 138 -20.78 6.81 -8.71
C ILE A 138 -21.74 8.00 -8.76
N VAL A 139 -22.35 8.36 -7.63
CA VAL A 139 -23.26 9.52 -7.55
C VAL A 139 -22.50 10.82 -7.85
N GLN A 140 -21.28 10.98 -7.33
CA GLN A 140 -20.43 12.15 -7.62
C GLN A 140 -19.97 12.20 -9.08
N VAL A 141 -19.60 11.07 -9.68
CA VAL A 141 -19.26 10.96 -11.11
C VAL A 141 -20.46 11.31 -11.97
N GLY A 142 -21.65 10.82 -11.62
CA GLY A 142 -22.92 11.17 -12.26
C GLY A 142 -23.24 12.66 -12.15
N LEU A 143 -22.95 13.29 -11.01
CA LEU A 143 -23.10 14.73 -10.80
C LEU A 143 -22.11 15.55 -11.64
N ALA A 144 -20.84 15.15 -11.68
CA ALA A 144 -19.82 15.77 -12.53
C ALA A 144 -20.15 15.61 -14.02
N PHE A 145 -20.65 14.44 -14.43
CA PHE A 145 -21.13 14.18 -15.80
C PHE A 145 -22.36 15.04 -16.15
N TYR A 146 -23.33 15.15 -15.24
CA TYR A 146 -24.50 16.01 -15.42
C TYR A 146 -24.10 17.48 -15.63
N ILE A 147 -23.22 18.00 -14.77
CA ILE A 147 -22.66 19.36 -14.86
C ILE A 147 -21.97 19.57 -16.22
N PHE A 148 -21.12 18.61 -16.61
CA PHE A 148 -20.36 18.62 -17.86
C PHE A 148 -21.28 18.60 -19.10
N VAL A 149 -22.24 17.67 -19.18
CA VAL A 149 -23.20 17.57 -20.29
C VAL A 149 -24.13 18.78 -20.35
N ARG A 150 -24.59 19.30 -19.21
CA ARG A 150 -25.43 20.53 -19.17
C ARG A 150 -24.64 21.79 -19.55
N SER A 151 -23.31 21.77 -19.43
CA SER A 151 -22.42 22.83 -19.91
C SER A 151 -21.85 22.53 -21.31
N TRP A 152 -22.37 21.51 -22.00
CA TRP A 152 -21.94 21.20 -23.36
C TRP A 152 -22.40 22.30 -24.32
N SER A 153 -21.47 23.21 -24.59
CA SER A 153 -21.57 24.23 -25.62
C SER A 153 -20.46 24.01 -26.63
N ASN A 154 -20.62 24.52 -27.86
CA ASN A 154 -19.61 24.44 -28.92
C ASN A 154 -18.43 25.41 -28.68
N ASN A 155 -18.03 25.57 -27.43
CA ASN A 155 -16.97 26.43 -26.94
C ASN A 155 -15.69 25.62 -26.76
N ALA A 156 -14.54 26.23 -27.01
CA ALA A 156 -13.24 25.56 -26.90
C ALA A 156 -12.94 25.01 -25.48
N LEU A 157 -13.48 25.63 -24.40
CA LEU A 157 -13.40 25.09 -23.04
C LEU A 157 -14.02 23.69 -22.89
N THR A 158 -15.12 23.38 -23.61
CA THR A 158 -15.74 22.05 -23.58
C THR A 158 -14.78 21.00 -24.12
N TYR A 159 -14.11 21.31 -25.23
CA TYR A 159 -13.11 20.41 -25.85
C TYR A 159 -11.87 20.21 -24.96
N ILE A 160 -11.43 21.24 -24.24
CA ILE A 160 -10.34 21.15 -23.26
C ILE A 160 -10.74 20.31 -22.04
N SER A 161 -12.01 20.37 -21.62
CA SER A 161 -12.54 19.56 -20.51
C SER A 161 -12.60 18.06 -20.82
N ILE A 162 -12.82 17.65 -22.08
CA ILE A 162 -12.92 16.22 -22.47
C ILE A 162 -11.73 15.39 -21.99
N PRO A 163 -10.45 15.70 -22.33
CA PRO A 163 -9.31 14.90 -21.89
C PRO A 163 -9.20 14.84 -20.36
N ILE A 164 -9.43 15.96 -19.66
CA ILE A 164 -9.37 16.00 -18.18
C ILE A 164 -10.46 15.10 -17.57
N PHE A 165 -11.67 15.12 -18.15
CA PHE A 165 -12.80 14.30 -17.71
C PHE A 165 -12.54 12.81 -17.94
N VAL A 166 -12.00 12.44 -19.11
CA VAL A 166 -11.56 11.06 -19.42
C VAL A 166 -10.49 10.61 -18.43
N THR A 167 -9.49 11.43 -18.13
CA THR A 167 -8.49 11.12 -17.10
C THR A 167 -9.11 10.94 -15.71
N GLY A 168 -10.08 11.76 -15.34
CA GLY A 168 -10.83 11.62 -14.09
C GLY A 168 -11.56 10.28 -13.99
N ILE A 169 -12.26 9.84 -15.05
CA ILE A 169 -12.90 8.52 -15.12
C ILE A 169 -11.86 7.40 -14.95
N ILE A 170 -10.71 7.48 -15.64
CA ILE A 170 -9.66 6.46 -15.56
C ILE A 170 -9.15 6.33 -14.13
N LYS A 171 -8.75 7.44 -13.48
CA LYS A 171 -8.26 7.41 -12.08
C LYS A 171 -9.31 6.93 -11.08
N TYR A 172 -10.57 7.28 -11.30
CA TYR A 172 -11.67 6.80 -10.50
C TYR A 172 -11.89 5.28 -10.66
N GLY A 173 -11.81 4.78 -11.89
CA GLY A 173 -11.84 3.35 -12.20
C GLY A 173 -10.68 2.60 -11.54
N GLU A 174 -9.45 3.11 -11.62
CA GLU A 174 -8.29 2.58 -10.89
C GLU A 174 -8.56 2.48 -9.39
N ARG A 175 -8.98 3.59 -8.73
CA ARG A 175 -9.27 3.62 -7.29
C ARG A 175 -10.32 2.58 -6.89
N THR A 176 -11.38 2.45 -7.67
CA THR A 176 -12.47 1.50 -7.42
C THR A 176 -12.02 0.05 -7.62
N PHE A 177 -11.21 -0.22 -8.64
CA PHE A 177 -10.63 -1.55 -8.86
C PHE A 177 -9.72 -1.94 -7.71
N VAL A 178 -8.82 -1.04 -7.25
CA VAL A 178 -7.92 -1.35 -6.12
C VAL A 178 -8.72 -1.67 -4.86
N LEU A 179 -9.64 -0.78 -4.46
CA LEU A 179 -10.43 -0.99 -3.23
C LEU A 179 -11.19 -2.33 -3.26
N ARG A 180 -11.70 -2.74 -4.44
CA ARG A 180 -12.29 -4.06 -4.63
C ARG A 180 -11.25 -5.19 -4.60
N SER A 181 -10.10 -5.03 -5.26
CA SER A 181 -9.05 -6.06 -5.33
C SER A 181 -8.39 -6.34 -3.97
N SER A 182 -8.30 -5.31 -3.13
CA SER A 182 -7.67 -5.32 -1.81
C SER A 182 -8.67 -5.59 -0.66
N SER A 183 -9.94 -5.86 -0.98
CA SER A 183 -10.94 -6.36 -0.01
C SER A 183 -10.68 -7.85 0.27
N SER A 184 -10.69 -8.24 1.54
CA SER A 184 -10.35 -9.56 2.05
C SER A 184 -11.07 -10.69 1.31
N GLN A 185 -12.37 -10.56 1.05
CA GLN A 185 -13.15 -11.59 0.35
C GLN A 185 -12.64 -11.81 -1.09
N TYR A 186 -12.54 -10.74 -1.89
CA TYR A 186 -12.15 -10.84 -3.29
C TYR A 186 -10.66 -11.15 -3.46
N PHE A 187 -9.84 -10.65 -2.54
CA PHE A 187 -8.42 -11.00 -2.41
C PHE A 187 -8.22 -12.49 -2.13
N LYS A 188 -9.01 -13.06 -1.21
CA LYS A 188 -9.02 -14.50 -0.90
C LYS A 188 -9.49 -15.33 -2.09
N ASP A 189 -10.55 -14.90 -2.78
CA ASP A 189 -11.05 -15.59 -3.98
C ASP A 189 -10.04 -15.56 -5.14
N LEU A 190 -9.33 -14.45 -5.35
CA LEU A 190 -8.21 -14.34 -6.29
C LEU A 190 -7.09 -15.35 -5.98
N LEU A 191 -6.68 -15.45 -4.72
CA LEU A 191 -5.64 -16.39 -4.28
C LEU A 191 -6.07 -17.85 -4.45
N LEU A 192 -7.35 -18.15 -4.24
CA LEU A 192 -7.91 -19.49 -4.45
C LEU A 192 -8.08 -19.83 -5.94
N SER A 193 -8.20 -18.84 -6.82
CA SER A 193 -8.29 -19.04 -8.27
C SER A 193 -6.93 -19.16 -8.98
N ASP A 194 -5.84 -18.69 -8.36
CA ASP A 194 -4.46 -18.75 -8.90
C ASP A 194 -3.70 -20.01 -8.42
N ALA A 195 -4.25 -20.73 -7.42
CA ALA A 195 -3.68 -21.95 -6.88
C ALA A 195 -4.17 -23.20 -7.64
N ASP A 196 -3.25 -23.93 -8.28
CA ASP A 196 -3.43 -25.38 -8.48
C ASP A 196 -3.26 -26.03 -7.09
N PRO A 197 -4.32 -26.61 -6.49
CA PRO A 197 -4.27 -27.05 -5.11
C PRO A 197 -3.50 -28.37 -5.01
N GLY A 198 -2.19 -28.26 -4.73
CA GLY A 198 -1.45 -29.36 -4.12
C GLY A 198 -2.22 -29.89 -2.90
N PRO A 199 -2.20 -31.21 -2.64
CA PRO A 199 -3.28 -31.94 -1.98
C PRO A 199 -3.68 -31.53 -0.54
N ASP A 200 -2.91 -30.65 0.12
CA ASP A 200 -3.01 -30.36 1.56
C ASP A 200 -3.40 -28.89 1.90
N PHE A 201 -4.04 -28.15 0.99
CA PHE A 201 -4.45 -26.76 1.28
C PHE A 201 -5.68 -26.70 2.21
N ILE A 202 -5.45 -26.52 3.51
CA ILE A 202 -6.51 -26.48 4.53
C ILE A 202 -7.21 -25.12 4.55
N LYS A 203 -8.47 -25.09 4.09
CA LYS A 203 -9.37 -23.93 4.23
C LYS A 203 -9.81 -23.80 5.68
N ILE A 204 -9.44 -22.71 6.36
CA ILE A 204 -9.96 -22.39 7.70
C ILE A 204 -11.47 -22.09 7.58
N HIS A 205 -12.31 -23.07 7.92
CA HIS A 205 -13.64 -22.76 8.47
C HIS A 205 -13.45 -22.21 9.90
N PRO A 206 -14.29 -21.27 10.38
CA PRO A 206 -14.20 -20.67 11.72
C PRO A 206 -14.59 -21.62 12.88
N GLU A 207 -14.41 -22.94 12.72
CA GLU A 207 -14.58 -23.97 13.75
C GLU A 207 -13.31 -24.43 14.52
N PRO A 208 -12.05 -23.89 14.39
CA PRO A 208 -10.89 -24.53 15.05
C PRO A 208 -10.91 -24.38 16.58
N GLN A 209 -11.62 -23.36 17.09
CA GLN A 209 -11.69 -23.07 18.52
C GLN A 209 -12.38 -24.19 19.29
N ARG A 210 -13.41 -24.85 18.72
CA ARG A 210 -14.11 -25.97 19.38
C ARG A 210 -13.23 -27.20 19.54
N LEU A 211 -12.42 -27.52 18.53
CA LEU A 211 -11.55 -28.71 18.58
C LEU A 211 -10.41 -28.52 19.59
N LEU A 212 -9.80 -27.34 19.65
CA LEU A 212 -8.80 -27.02 20.67
C LEU A 212 -9.41 -26.99 22.08
N GLU A 213 -10.59 -26.41 22.26
CA GLU A 213 -11.28 -26.40 23.56
C GLU A 213 -11.70 -27.81 24.01
N GLN A 214 -12.04 -28.71 23.06
CA GLN A 214 -12.36 -30.10 23.34
C GLN A 214 -11.11 -30.95 23.66
N GLU A 215 -9.98 -30.72 22.99
CA GLU A 215 -8.72 -31.44 23.23
C GLU A 215 -8.06 -31.01 24.55
N TYR A 216 -8.00 -29.71 24.83
CA TYR A 216 -7.51 -29.20 26.12
C TYR A 216 -8.50 -29.47 27.26
N GLY A 217 -9.81 -29.39 27.02
CA GLY A 217 -10.84 -29.75 28.01
C GLY A 217 -10.83 -31.23 28.40
N PHE A 218 -10.39 -32.12 27.51
CA PHE A 218 -10.21 -33.54 27.84
C PHE A 218 -8.96 -33.79 28.69
N LEU A 219 -7.88 -33.03 28.48
CA LEU A 219 -6.69 -33.05 29.34
C LEU A 219 -7.03 -32.54 30.76
N PHE A 220 -7.70 -31.39 30.88
CA PHE A 220 -8.13 -30.84 32.19
C PHE A 220 -9.16 -31.69 32.95
N ARG A 221 -9.76 -32.71 32.33
CA ARG A 221 -10.63 -33.68 33.03
C ARG A 221 -9.86 -34.90 33.54
N LYS A 222 -8.63 -35.16 33.10
CA LYS A 222 -7.89 -36.37 33.48
C LYS A 222 -7.05 -36.23 34.76
N ASP A 223 -6.76 -34.99 35.17
CA ASP A 223 -5.92 -34.69 36.35
C ASP A 223 -6.72 -34.53 37.66
N HIS A 224 -8.04 -34.81 37.66
CA HIS A 224 -8.90 -34.53 38.84
C HIS A 224 -9.22 -35.74 39.74
N ASP A 225 -8.75 -36.95 39.40
CA ASP A 225 -8.90 -38.17 40.21
C ASP A 225 -7.62 -38.54 40.98
N GLN A 226 -7.02 -37.57 41.70
CA GLN A 226 -6.13 -37.83 42.84
C GLN A 226 -6.33 -36.79 43.96
N ASP A 227 -7.23 -37.14 44.87
CA ASP A 227 -7.15 -36.98 46.33
C ASP A 227 -6.30 -35.84 46.96
N ILE A 228 -7.06 -34.98 47.66
CA ILE A 228 -6.85 -34.49 49.04
C ILE A 228 -6.26 -33.07 49.29
N GLU A 229 -7.03 -32.41 50.17
CA GLU A 229 -6.79 -31.26 51.06
C GLU A 229 -6.83 -29.81 50.56
N THR A 230 -7.66 -29.07 51.30
CA THR A 230 -7.89 -27.65 51.26
C THR A 230 -6.78 -26.89 51.98
N ASP A 231 -6.28 -25.82 51.37
CA ASP A 231 -6.05 -24.59 52.15
C ASP A 231 -6.37 -23.34 51.34
N SER A 232 -6.87 -22.32 52.03
CA SER A 232 -7.54 -21.17 51.42
C SER A 232 -6.62 -19.96 51.32
N ASN A 233 -6.06 -19.68 50.14
CA ASN A 233 -5.59 -18.33 49.81
C ASN A 233 -5.46 -18.09 48.28
N ILE A 234 -6.49 -17.51 47.66
CA ILE A 234 -6.45 -17.04 46.26
C ILE A 234 -6.56 -15.52 46.27
N ASP A 235 -5.46 -14.81 46.55
CA ASP A 235 -5.42 -13.34 46.38
C ASP A 235 -3.99 -12.71 46.34
N GLU A 236 -2.94 -13.38 45.81
CA GLU A 236 -1.62 -12.71 45.68
C GLU A 236 -0.73 -13.04 44.46
N VAL A 237 -1.23 -13.64 43.36
CA VAL A 237 -0.36 -14.01 42.22
C VAL A 237 -0.23 -12.93 41.13
N TRP A 238 -1.18 -11.99 40.99
CA TRP A 238 -1.22 -11.04 39.86
C TRP A 238 -0.42 -9.74 40.03
N LYS A 239 0.72 -9.77 40.73
CA LYS A 239 1.64 -8.61 40.89
C LYS A 239 2.94 -8.72 40.07
N LYS A 240 2.76 -8.58 38.74
CA LYS A 240 3.73 -8.01 37.76
C LYS A 240 5.02 -8.81 37.43
N PRO A 241 5.68 -8.48 36.29
CA PRO A 241 6.50 -9.44 35.53
C PRO A 241 8.01 -9.25 35.66
N SER A 242 8.80 -10.27 35.26
CA SER A 242 10.16 -10.10 34.71
C SER A 242 10.78 -11.42 34.18
N THR A 243 11.38 -11.33 32.98
CA THR A 243 12.59 -12.04 32.48
C THR A 243 13.09 -13.38 33.04
N MET A 244 13.29 -14.37 32.14
CA MET A 244 14.44 -15.31 32.05
C MET A 244 14.39 -15.92 30.63
N VAL A 245 15.44 -16.11 29.82
CA VAL A 245 16.86 -16.47 30.03
C VAL A 245 17.06 -17.87 30.61
N ALA A 246 17.09 -18.89 29.73
CA ALA A 246 17.94 -20.09 29.83
C ALA A 246 18.11 -20.70 28.42
N THR A 247 19.28 -20.68 27.79
CA THR A 247 20.46 -21.54 27.96
C THR A 247 20.33 -22.94 27.32
N ARG A 248 21.10 -23.11 26.24
CA ARG A 248 21.47 -24.32 25.51
C ARG A 248 21.89 -25.47 26.45
N SER A 249 21.27 -26.64 26.33
CA SER A 249 21.75 -27.89 26.93
C SER A 249 22.59 -28.70 25.94
N THR A 250 23.85 -28.94 26.30
CA THR A 250 24.76 -29.87 25.62
C THR A 250 24.95 -31.11 26.48
N LEU A 251 24.76 -32.30 25.90
CA LEU A 251 25.07 -33.58 26.55
C LEU A 251 26.59 -33.75 26.70
N PRO A 252 27.11 -34.19 27.85
CA PRO A 252 28.51 -34.61 27.98
C PRO A 252 28.69 -36.08 27.56
N PHE A 253 29.79 -36.35 26.85
CA PHE A 253 30.27 -37.69 26.55
C PHE A 253 31.42 -38.03 27.49
N GLU A 254 31.35 -39.16 28.19
CA GLU A 254 32.25 -39.49 29.30
C GLU A 254 33.49 -40.27 28.82
N SER A 255 34.66 -39.91 29.38
CA SER A 255 35.97 -40.44 28.99
C SER A 255 36.41 -41.59 29.90
N LEU A 256 36.94 -42.68 29.31
CA LEU A 256 37.58 -43.76 30.06
C LEU A 256 39.01 -44.00 29.55
N GLU A 257 40.02 -43.89 30.44
CA GLU A 257 41.42 -44.20 30.12
C GLU A 257 41.88 -45.55 30.71
N ALA A 258 42.53 -46.33 29.83
CA ALA A 258 43.65 -47.25 30.04
C ALA A 258 43.79 -48.15 31.30
N SER A 259 43.91 -49.47 31.06
CA SER A 259 44.94 -50.29 31.73
C SER A 259 45.37 -51.52 30.91
N THR A 260 46.69 -51.75 30.87
CA THR A 260 47.50 -52.78 30.19
C THR A 260 47.16 -54.26 30.44
N SER A 261 47.38 -55.15 29.43
CA SER A 261 48.25 -56.34 29.58
C SER A 261 48.61 -57.06 28.26
N SER A 262 49.81 -57.65 28.27
CA SER A 262 50.59 -58.36 27.23
C SER A 262 50.04 -59.69 26.66
N SER A 263 50.39 -60.03 25.40
CA SER A 263 51.10 -61.29 25.02
C SER A 263 51.57 -61.29 23.54
N SER A 264 52.46 -62.23 23.18
CA SER A 264 53.24 -62.35 21.93
C SER A 264 52.84 -63.51 21.02
N LEU A 265 53.10 -63.47 19.69
CA LEU A 265 54.01 -64.41 18.96
C LEU A 265 53.97 -64.33 17.41
N ALA A 266 55.16 -64.58 16.82
CA ALA A 266 55.45 -65.18 15.49
C ALA A 266 55.34 -64.37 14.16
N VAL A 267 56.23 -64.73 13.22
CA VAL A 267 56.79 -64.04 12.02
C VAL A 267 57.54 -65.10 11.14
N PRO A 268 57.92 -64.92 9.84
CA PRO A 268 57.40 -64.12 8.71
C PRO A 268 56.73 -65.10 7.69
N PRO A 269 57.23 -65.51 6.48
CA PRO A 269 58.13 -64.99 5.39
C PRO A 269 57.33 -64.55 4.13
N THR A 270 57.88 -64.35 2.90
CA THR A 270 58.98 -63.50 2.36
C THR A 270 58.96 -63.65 0.82
N GLU A 271 59.08 -62.58 0.01
CA GLU A 271 59.78 -62.66 -1.31
C GLU A 271 60.18 -61.30 -1.94
N THR A 272 61.04 -61.34 -2.97
CA THR A 272 62.12 -60.34 -3.25
C THR A 272 62.52 -60.27 -4.75
N SER A 273 63.17 -59.24 -5.32
CA SER A 273 63.49 -57.83 -4.95
C SER A 273 64.33 -57.17 -6.08
N LYS A 274 64.10 -55.91 -6.49
CA LYS A 274 65.00 -55.08 -7.35
C LYS A 274 64.50 -53.63 -7.57
N ARG A 275 65.28 -52.60 -7.98
CA ARG A 275 66.60 -52.05 -7.55
C ARG A 275 66.94 -50.77 -8.37
N ARG A 276 66.89 -49.57 -7.75
CA ARG A 276 67.53 -48.27 -8.17
C ARG A 276 67.06 -47.66 -9.54
N ASP A 277 67.31 -46.40 -9.91
CA ASP A 277 68.25 -45.33 -9.46
C ASP A 277 67.57 -43.94 -9.26
N ALA A 278 68.35 -42.94 -8.82
CA ALA A 278 68.02 -41.51 -8.61
C ALA A 278 69.08 -40.63 -9.35
N PRO A 279 69.16 -39.27 -9.30
CA PRO A 279 68.41 -38.27 -8.50
C PRO A 279 68.04 -36.93 -9.21
N GLN A 280 67.30 -36.03 -8.53
CA GLN A 280 67.73 -34.63 -8.18
C GLN A 280 66.59 -33.80 -7.54
N GLN A 281 66.96 -32.83 -6.70
CA GLN A 281 66.06 -31.97 -5.91
C GLN A 281 65.80 -30.63 -6.61
N HIS A 282 64.58 -30.09 -6.46
CA HIS A 282 64.33 -28.65 -6.49
C HIS A 282 63.41 -28.22 -5.34
N GLN A 283 63.62 -27.00 -4.86
CA GLN A 283 63.18 -26.49 -3.56
C GLN A 283 61.94 -25.59 -3.73
N PRO A 284 60.91 -25.67 -2.87
CA PRO A 284 59.68 -24.90 -3.04
C PRO A 284 59.93 -23.41 -2.78
N GLN A 285 59.57 -22.57 -3.76
CA GLN A 285 59.64 -21.11 -3.61
C GLN A 285 58.42 -20.55 -2.88
N ASN A 286 58.73 -19.55 -2.05
CA ASN A 286 57.87 -18.77 -1.17
C ASN A 286 56.67 -18.14 -1.90
N LEU A 287 55.44 -18.34 -1.40
CA LEU A 287 54.24 -17.59 -1.81
C LEU A 287 53.71 -16.77 -0.63
N LYS A 288 53.54 -15.46 -0.85
CA LYS A 288 52.97 -14.51 0.13
C LYS A 288 51.53 -14.90 0.53
N PRO A 289 51.07 -14.54 1.74
CA PRO A 289 49.67 -14.71 2.12
C PRO A 289 48.78 -13.92 1.16
N ALA A 290 47.76 -14.59 0.61
CA ALA A 290 46.76 -13.94 -0.22
C ALA A 290 45.96 -12.94 0.63
N ASN A 291 45.80 -11.72 0.12
CA ASN A 291 44.93 -10.74 0.75
C ASN A 291 43.50 -11.29 0.83
N VAL A 292 42.88 -11.15 2.00
CA VAL A 292 41.45 -11.41 2.19
C VAL A 292 40.68 -10.38 1.35
N LEU A 293 40.18 -10.82 0.19
CA LEU A 293 39.24 -10.05 -0.61
C LEU A 293 37.86 -10.08 0.09
N PRO A 294 37.14 -8.95 0.19
CA PRO A 294 35.77 -8.97 0.75
C PRO A 294 34.85 -9.85 -0.12
N PRO A 295 33.84 -10.52 0.48
CA PRO A 295 32.88 -11.31 -0.30
C PRO A 295 32.11 -10.40 -1.27
N GLU A 296 31.82 -10.92 -2.47
CA GLU A 296 31.18 -10.19 -3.58
C GLU A 296 29.87 -9.48 -3.15
N THR A 297 29.91 -8.16 -2.93
CA THR A 297 28.72 -7.36 -2.61
C THR A 297 27.92 -6.90 -3.85
N LEU A 298 28.19 -7.47 -5.03
CA LEU A 298 27.70 -6.95 -6.33
C LEU A 298 26.93 -7.96 -7.20
N LYS A 299 26.86 -9.25 -6.83
CA LYS A 299 25.94 -10.23 -7.44
C LYS A 299 24.64 -10.43 -6.65
N THR A 300 24.53 -9.83 -5.47
CA THR A 300 23.53 -10.21 -4.45
C THR A 300 22.15 -9.56 -4.66
N GLY A 301 22.07 -8.46 -5.41
CA GLY A 301 20.84 -7.65 -5.52
C GLY A 301 19.66 -8.39 -6.17
N ALA A 302 19.89 -9.03 -7.33
CA ALA A 302 18.85 -9.75 -8.06
C ALA A 302 18.33 -10.97 -7.28
N ASN A 303 19.24 -11.82 -6.78
CA ASN A 303 18.90 -12.98 -5.95
C ASN A 303 18.13 -12.60 -4.67
N TYR A 304 18.49 -11.47 -4.04
CA TYR A 304 17.82 -11.00 -2.83
C TYR A 304 16.37 -10.59 -3.10
N LEU A 305 16.14 -9.79 -4.14
CA LEU A 305 14.82 -9.26 -4.47
C LEU A 305 13.89 -10.36 -5.00
N GLN A 306 14.44 -11.34 -5.73
CA GLN A 306 13.72 -12.54 -6.17
C GLN A 306 13.28 -13.44 -5.00
N VAL A 307 14.13 -13.61 -3.98
CA VAL A 307 13.74 -14.36 -2.76
C VAL A 307 12.67 -13.61 -1.96
N ALA A 308 12.77 -12.28 -1.85
CA ALA A 308 11.73 -11.47 -1.21
C ALA A 308 10.37 -11.59 -1.93
N TYR A 309 10.38 -11.56 -3.26
CA TYR A 309 9.16 -11.74 -4.06
C TYR A 309 8.58 -13.17 -3.96
N PHE A 310 9.45 -14.19 -3.90
CA PHE A 310 9.04 -15.58 -3.66
C PHE A 310 8.33 -15.75 -2.30
N LEU A 311 8.95 -15.24 -1.24
CA LEU A 311 8.40 -15.32 0.12
C LEU A 311 7.14 -14.48 0.26
N PHE A 312 7.10 -13.28 -0.34
CA PHE A 312 5.88 -12.48 -0.45
C PHE A 312 4.73 -13.26 -1.08
N LYS A 313 4.92 -13.90 -2.25
CA LYS A 313 3.87 -14.74 -2.86
C LYS A 313 3.34 -15.82 -1.92
N ARG A 314 4.19 -16.39 -1.07
CA ARG A 314 3.86 -17.43 -0.08
C ARG A 314 3.16 -16.87 1.17
N PHE A 315 3.64 -15.78 1.75
CA PHE A 315 3.03 -15.17 2.94
C PHE A 315 1.78 -14.35 2.64
N ARG A 316 1.56 -13.94 1.38
CA ARG A 316 0.34 -13.28 0.91
C ARG A 316 -0.95 -14.04 1.30
N TYR A 317 -0.89 -15.37 1.35
CA TYR A 317 -1.97 -16.24 1.82
C TYR A 317 -2.34 -16.03 3.29
N LEU A 318 -1.37 -15.74 4.17
CA LEU A 318 -1.63 -15.49 5.61
C LEU A 318 -2.53 -14.26 5.82
N PHE A 319 -2.35 -13.23 5.00
CA PHE A 319 -3.16 -12.00 5.05
C PHE A 319 -4.61 -12.19 4.55
N ALA A 320 -4.92 -13.35 3.96
CA ALA A 320 -6.26 -13.72 3.53
C ALA A 320 -6.91 -14.76 4.48
N ASP A 321 -6.39 -14.94 5.69
CA ASP A 321 -6.78 -16.01 6.63
C ASP A 321 -6.73 -17.41 5.97
N LEU A 322 -5.61 -17.72 5.32
CA LEU A 322 -5.28 -19.04 4.77
C LEU A 322 -3.97 -19.56 5.40
N ILE A 323 -3.87 -20.87 5.60
CA ILE A 323 -2.70 -21.53 6.21
C ILE A 323 -1.75 -22.02 5.12
N LEU A 324 -0.44 -21.78 5.27
CA LEU A 324 0.58 -22.41 4.43
C LEU A 324 0.70 -23.90 4.76
N SER A 325 0.72 -24.73 3.70
CA SER A 325 1.01 -26.17 3.80
C SER A 325 2.40 -26.40 4.42
N TYR A 326 2.61 -27.60 4.98
CA TYR A 326 3.86 -27.97 5.65
C TYR A 326 5.08 -27.75 4.75
N TYR A 327 5.04 -28.24 3.50
CA TYR A 327 6.14 -28.09 2.54
C TYR A 327 6.42 -26.62 2.17
N GLU A 328 5.37 -25.80 2.08
CA GLU A 328 5.46 -24.38 1.77
C GLU A 328 6.16 -23.60 2.88
N ARG A 329 5.86 -23.98 4.12
CA ARG A 329 6.43 -23.43 5.35
C ARG A 329 7.89 -23.81 5.51
N GLU A 330 8.22 -25.07 5.26
CA GLU A 330 9.59 -25.61 5.35
C GLU A 330 10.53 -24.96 4.32
N ASP A 331 10.11 -24.88 3.06
CA ASP A 331 10.85 -24.17 2.01
C ASP A 331 11.04 -22.68 2.35
N SER A 332 10.02 -22.03 2.92
CA SER A 332 10.11 -20.64 3.37
C SER A 332 11.09 -20.46 4.53
N TYR A 333 11.07 -21.35 5.53
CA TYR A 333 12.01 -21.31 6.67
C TYR A 333 13.46 -21.52 6.21
N SER A 334 13.74 -22.51 5.37
CA SER A 334 15.10 -22.81 4.89
C SER A 334 15.77 -21.62 4.20
N LYS A 335 14.97 -20.77 3.53
CA LYS A 335 15.38 -19.54 2.82
C LYS A 335 15.67 -18.36 3.76
N ILE A 336 15.21 -18.42 5.01
CA ILE A 336 15.38 -17.37 6.04
C ILE A 336 16.46 -17.80 7.07
N GLU A 337 16.44 -19.06 7.52
CA GLU A 337 17.31 -19.60 8.58
C GLU A 337 18.81 -19.38 8.30
N ASN A 338 19.23 -19.57 7.04
CA ASN A 338 20.62 -19.46 6.63
C ASN A 338 21.12 -18.02 6.42
N ARG A 339 20.37 -17.00 6.84
CA ARG A 339 20.69 -15.57 6.63
C ARG A 339 21.17 -14.89 7.92
N SER A 340 21.94 -13.82 7.77
CA SER A 340 22.24 -12.96 8.92
C SER A 340 20.95 -12.29 9.42
N VAL A 341 20.88 -12.02 10.72
CA VAL A 341 19.75 -11.33 11.37
C VAL A 341 19.40 -10.02 10.62
N LYS A 342 20.40 -9.27 10.16
CA LYS A 342 20.19 -8.02 9.40
C LYS A 342 19.54 -8.26 8.05
N ASP A 343 19.95 -9.31 7.34
CA ASP A 343 19.40 -9.65 6.03
C ASP A 343 17.99 -10.23 6.15
N ALA A 344 17.72 -11.02 7.18
CA ALA A 344 16.38 -11.54 7.49
C ALA A 344 15.39 -10.40 7.84
N PHE A 345 15.77 -9.46 8.71
CA PHE A 345 14.92 -8.29 8.99
C PHE A 345 14.69 -7.42 7.75
N LYS A 346 15.71 -7.23 6.91
CA LYS A 346 15.57 -6.49 5.65
C LYS A 346 14.65 -7.21 4.67
N LEU A 347 14.65 -8.55 4.67
CA LEU A 347 13.86 -9.40 3.78
C LEU A 347 12.37 -9.27 4.12
N VAL A 348 12.02 -9.47 5.39
CA VAL A 348 10.67 -9.24 5.93
C VAL A 348 10.21 -7.80 5.73
N ALA A 349 11.11 -6.80 5.88
CA ALA A 349 10.76 -5.40 5.63
C ALA A 349 10.44 -5.11 4.14
N VAL A 350 11.04 -5.82 3.19
CA VAL A 350 10.67 -5.75 1.78
C VAL A 350 9.32 -6.44 1.57
N GLU A 351 9.11 -7.66 2.06
CA GLU A 351 7.85 -8.41 1.94
C GLU A 351 6.65 -7.63 2.48
N LEU A 352 6.75 -7.09 3.70
CA LEU A 352 5.73 -6.21 4.28
C LEU A 352 5.54 -4.93 3.45
N GLY A 353 6.61 -4.45 2.81
CA GLY A 353 6.55 -3.34 1.86
C GLY A 353 5.80 -3.65 0.56
N LEU A 354 5.86 -4.90 0.07
CA LEU A 354 5.09 -5.35 -1.09
C LEU A 354 3.61 -5.56 -0.72
N MET A 355 3.36 -6.19 0.43
CA MET A 355 2.02 -6.40 0.97
C MET A 355 1.30 -5.08 1.28
N TYR A 356 2.03 -4.10 1.82
CA TYR A 356 1.51 -2.75 2.02
C TYR A 356 1.08 -2.10 0.69
N ASP A 357 1.88 -2.27 -0.36
CA ASP A 357 1.59 -1.70 -1.67
C ASP A 357 0.34 -2.34 -2.31
N GLU A 358 0.13 -3.64 -2.12
CA GLU A 358 -1.04 -4.38 -2.60
C GLU A 358 -2.34 -4.06 -1.83
N LEU A 359 -2.25 -3.78 -0.53
CA LEU A 359 -3.42 -3.52 0.33
C LEU A 359 -3.85 -2.04 0.39
N TYR A 360 -2.91 -1.09 0.27
CA TYR A 360 -3.14 0.31 0.63
C TYR A 360 -2.83 1.33 -0.48
N THR A 361 -2.33 0.90 -1.65
CA THR A 361 -1.87 1.82 -2.71
C THR A 361 -2.33 1.34 -4.10
N LYS A 362 -2.20 2.19 -5.13
CA LYS A 362 -2.50 1.78 -6.51
C LYS A 362 -1.39 0.97 -7.19
N ALA A 363 -0.29 0.69 -6.49
CA ALA A 363 0.86 -0.06 -6.99
C ALA A 363 0.48 -1.30 -7.82
N ALA A 364 -0.43 -2.13 -7.31
CA ALA A 364 -0.83 -3.39 -7.94
C ALA A 364 -1.38 -3.22 -9.37
N ILE A 365 -2.06 -2.10 -9.68
CA ILE A 365 -2.48 -1.77 -11.06
C ILE A 365 -1.35 -1.06 -11.82
N VAL A 366 -0.66 -0.14 -11.16
CA VAL A 366 0.29 0.79 -11.80
C VAL A 366 1.48 0.08 -12.45
N TYR A 367 1.94 -1.07 -11.91
CA TYR A 367 3.03 -1.86 -12.52
C TYR A 367 2.58 -2.79 -13.66
N ILE A 368 1.28 -2.94 -13.90
CA ILE A 368 0.75 -3.71 -15.06
C ILE A 368 0.96 -2.87 -16.33
N PRO A 369 1.28 -3.45 -17.50
CA PRO A 369 1.44 -2.69 -18.76
C PRO A 369 0.24 -1.80 -19.11
N PHE A 370 -0.99 -2.21 -18.75
CA PHE A 370 -2.18 -1.37 -18.87
C PHE A 370 -2.15 -0.14 -17.95
N GLY A 371 -1.65 -0.26 -16.71
CA GLY A 371 -1.47 0.86 -15.79
C GLY A 371 -0.44 1.87 -16.30
N ILE A 372 0.69 1.39 -16.85
CA ILE A 372 1.69 2.24 -17.49
C ILE A 372 1.09 2.96 -18.72
N LEU A 373 0.29 2.26 -19.53
CA LEU A 373 -0.41 2.87 -20.66
C LEU A 373 -1.41 3.95 -20.20
N PHE A 374 -2.22 3.68 -19.17
CA PHE A 374 -3.13 4.67 -18.59
C PHE A 374 -2.42 5.87 -17.99
N ARG A 375 -1.21 5.71 -17.41
CA ARG A 375 -0.35 6.83 -16.99
C ARG A 375 0.07 7.72 -18.15
N LEU A 376 0.55 7.13 -19.25
CA LEU A 376 0.97 7.87 -20.43
C LEU A 376 -0.21 8.61 -21.07
N ILE A 377 -1.38 7.96 -21.15
CA ILE A 377 -2.62 8.60 -21.60
C ILE A 377 -3.01 9.76 -20.66
N SER A 378 -3.01 9.54 -19.34
CA SER A 378 -3.32 10.57 -18.32
C SER A 378 -2.43 11.81 -18.49
N PHE A 379 -1.11 11.61 -18.51
CA PHE A 379 -0.13 12.68 -18.65
C PHE A 379 -0.31 13.44 -19.97
N CYS A 380 -0.43 12.73 -21.09
CA CYS A 380 -0.68 13.35 -22.40
C CYS A 380 -2.00 14.13 -22.44
N CYS A 381 -3.07 13.62 -21.84
CA CYS A 381 -4.37 14.30 -21.74
C CYS A 381 -4.28 15.60 -20.95
N ILE A 382 -3.64 15.59 -19.76
CA ILE A 382 -3.51 16.79 -18.91
C ILE A 382 -2.58 17.83 -19.57
N VAL A 383 -1.44 17.41 -20.14
CA VAL A 383 -0.50 18.31 -20.83
C VAL A 383 -1.14 18.90 -22.09
N SER A 384 -1.85 18.10 -22.89
CA SER A 384 -2.62 18.57 -24.06
C SER A 384 -3.68 19.58 -23.66
N ALA A 385 -4.41 19.33 -22.56
CA ALA A 385 -5.38 20.28 -22.03
C ALA A 385 -4.73 21.60 -21.61
N LEU A 386 -3.58 21.56 -20.90
CA LEU A 386 -2.85 22.77 -20.47
C LEU A 386 -2.36 23.61 -21.67
N ILE A 387 -1.80 22.97 -22.70
CA ILE A 387 -1.36 23.64 -23.93
C ILE A 387 -2.58 24.23 -24.66
N SER A 388 -3.66 23.46 -24.78
CA SER A 388 -4.89 23.91 -25.44
C SER A 388 -5.53 25.10 -24.71
N PHE A 389 -5.58 25.07 -23.37
CA PHE A 389 -6.05 26.20 -22.55
C PHE A 389 -5.19 27.45 -22.76
N TRP A 390 -3.86 27.30 -22.77
CA TRP A 390 -2.94 28.42 -23.02
C TRP A 390 -3.12 29.08 -24.39
N ILE A 391 -3.42 28.30 -25.44
CA ILE A 391 -3.67 28.82 -26.80
C ILE A 391 -5.04 29.51 -26.91
N VAL A 392 -6.06 28.96 -26.22
CA VAL A 392 -7.48 29.31 -26.41
C VAL A 392 -7.96 30.44 -25.50
N ILE A 393 -7.37 30.61 -24.31
CA ILE A 393 -7.95 31.46 -23.26
C ILE A 393 -7.85 32.95 -23.61
N ASP A 394 -9.00 33.58 -23.88
CA ASP A 394 -9.09 35.04 -23.97
C ASP A 394 -9.08 35.64 -22.56
N ILE A 395 -8.01 36.37 -22.26
CA ILE A 395 -7.77 37.04 -20.97
C ILE A 395 -8.83 38.14 -20.69
N HIS A 396 -9.47 38.68 -21.72
CA HIS A 396 -10.49 39.72 -21.57
C HIS A 396 -11.90 39.15 -21.30
N LEU A 397 -12.14 37.86 -21.52
CA LEU A 397 -13.46 37.24 -21.40
C LEU A 397 -13.75 36.70 -19.98
N TYR A 398 -12.70 36.42 -19.19
CA TYR A 398 -12.79 35.81 -17.85
C TYR A 398 -12.04 36.63 -16.79
N PRO A 399 -12.45 36.60 -15.51
CA PRO A 399 -11.73 37.27 -14.45
C PRO A 399 -10.30 36.72 -14.31
N PRO A 400 -9.27 37.58 -14.16
CA PRO A 400 -7.86 37.15 -14.13
C PRO A 400 -7.56 36.22 -12.95
N ILE A 401 -8.32 36.33 -11.86
CA ILE A 401 -8.24 35.43 -10.71
C ILE A 401 -8.69 34.00 -11.07
N ASP A 402 -9.72 33.82 -11.89
CA ASP A 402 -10.22 32.49 -12.26
C ASP A 402 -9.29 31.82 -13.28
N ILE A 403 -8.71 32.62 -14.19
CA ILE A 403 -7.64 32.17 -15.08
C ILE A 403 -6.43 31.70 -14.25
N PHE A 404 -5.98 32.49 -13.28
CA PHE A 404 -4.88 32.12 -12.38
C PHE A 404 -5.17 30.84 -11.59
N MET A 405 -6.35 30.73 -10.96
CA MET A 405 -6.76 29.52 -10.25
C MET A 405 -6.78 28.28 -11.16
N THR A 406 -7.19 28.44 -12.41
CA THR A 406 -7.22 27.36 -13.41
C THR A 406 -5.81 26.92 -13.80
N TYR A 407 -4.87 27.85 -14.01
CA TYR A 407 -3.46 27.49 -14.21
C TYR A 407 -2.87 26.75 -13.00
N VAL A 408 -3.17 27.17 -11.77
CA VAL A 408 -2.71 26.46 -10.56
C VAL A 408 -3.26 25.02 -10.51
N LEU A 409 -4.52 24.79 -10.87
CA LEU A 409 -5.12 23.45 -10.96
C LEU A 409 -4.45 22.58 -12.03
N MET A 410 -4.23 23.12 -13.22
CA MET A 410 -3.61 22.38 -14.33
C MET A 410 -2.14 22.06 -14.07
N ILE A 411 -1.35 23.04 -13.62
CA ILE A 411 0.06 22.84 -13.26
C ILE A 411 0.16 21.87 -12.07
N GLY A 412 -0.72 22.01 -11.08
CA GLY A 412 -0.83 21.06 -9.96
C GLY A 412 -1.08 19.63 -10.42
N ALA A 413 -2.03 19.42 -11.33
CA ALA A 413 -2.32 18.10 -11.91
C ALA A 413 -1.11 17.51 -12.67
N VAL A 414 -0.41 18.33 -13.48
CA VAL A 414 0.83 17.90 -14.17
C VAL A 414 1.93 17.53 -13.16
N VAL A 415 2.14 18.34 -12.12
CA VAL A 415 3.14 18.07 -11.07
C VAL A 415 2.82 16.79 -10.31
N LEU A 416 1.54 16.52 -10.01
CA LEU A 416 1.11 15.29 -9.36
C LEU A 416 1.37 14.05 -10.23
N GLU A 417 1.15 14.11 -11.55
CA GLU A 417 1.51 13.02 -12.47
C GLU A 417 3.02 12.81 -12.57
N ILE A 418 3.81 13.89 -12.71
CA ILE A 418 5.27 13.80 -12.75
C ILE A 418 5.79 13.17 -11.45
N TYR A 419 5.24 13.55 -10.29
CA TYR A 419 5.59 12.98 -9.01
C TYR A 419 5.24 11.49 -8.91
N ALA A 420 4.05 11.08 -9.38
CA ALA A 420 3.66 9.68 -9.45
C ALA A 420 4.60 8.86 -10.36
N PHE A 421 4.99 9.43 -11.51
CA PHE A 421 5.96 8.81 -12.42
C PHE A 421 7.35 8.68 -11.80
N ILE A 422 7.81 9.69 -11.05
CA ILE A 422 9.07 9.62 -10.28
C ILE A 422 9.00 8.53 -9.21
N ILE A 423 7.90 8.40 -8.47
CA ILE A 423 7.71 7.30 -7.50
C ILE A 423 7.76 5.94 -8.21
N LEU A 424 7.11 5.80 -9.36
CA LEU A 424 7.11 4.58 -10.16
C LEU A 424 8.55 4.20 -10.55
N LEU A 425 9.32 5.13 -11.13
CA LEU A 425 10.72 4.91 -11.53
C LEU A 425 11.66 4.60 -10.36
N LEU A 426 11.41 5.17 -9.18
CA LEU A 426 12.23 4.95 -7.98
C LEU A 426 11.85 3.67 -7.21
N SER A 427 10.71 3.05 -7.54
CA SER A 427 10.23 1.85 -6.87
C SER A 427 11.06 0.62 -7.24
N ASP A 428 11.47 -0.14 -6.22
CA ASP A 428 12.22 -1.39 -6.40
C ASP A 428 11.45 -2.45 -7.21
N MET A 429 10.11 -2.34 -7.33
CA MET A 429 9.30 -3.19 -8.20
C MET A 429 9.70 -3.11 -9.68
N THR A 430 10.20 -1.95 -10.15
CA THR A 430 10.68 -1.81 -11.55
C THR A 430 11.93 -2.64 -11.86
N LYS A 431 12.59 -3.20 -10.83
CA LYS A 431 13.75 -4.08 -10.95
C LYS A 431 13.38 -5.57 -10.87
N LEU A 432 12.08 -5.87 -10.71
CA LEU A 432 11.52 -7.23 -10.62
C LEU A 432 10.74 -7.67 -11.87
N CYS A 433 10.28 -6.71 -12.70
CA CYS A 433 9.50 -6.96 -13.91
C CYS A 433 10.38 -7.07 -15.17
#